data_AF-V3ZXI0-F1
#
_entry.id   AF-V3ZXI0-F1
#
_cell.length_a   1.000
_cell.length_b   1.000
_cell.length_c   1.000
_cell.angle_alpha   90.00
_cell.angle_beta   90.00
_cell.angle_gamma   90.00
#
_symmetry.space_group_name_H-M   'P 1'
#
loop_
_entity.id
_entity.type
_entity.pdbx_description
1 polymer ?
#
loop_
_entity_poly.entity_id
_entity_poly.type
_entity_poly.pdbx_seq_one_letter_code
_entity_poly.pdbx_strand_id
1 'polypeptide(L)'
;MVMAARMINDVDEHLEHLLERIHRKFNQKEFQHPCTRYVRYRTRIGAPSVNRRSFTEEDLVRFAEKLNKIIMCLRLRRCKTQVEEEMKNSVYIVIIPVLGILCIYSITTRWYHNINYVTTPLVNVTSPIKYQSLFDPPTCPGGIQQMLEGKWHQRKMTPNQEREINDFLKTYRGGWGLPDTLQRKDLLCGNASFAQDPKVVYRMFRALCSPTGKTPCCMNKKCVAKTVKECQCKDCLDLRQEAHAEYSDWVPSNHNCKIRLFKGNEACKIFDGMTVVLSGDSLMRQIYIAFQKILNHDMIWGSLKKNAPIEQLEKCKGLYSFTFEKCRELTETYTSELCNGRVNLTFFEYYNAGLAKQFIPAVQSLTQKSKSLVITGIANHDKFDTKLIYEKYLKPAIQIKKVTKWPKLLWTMPPVSGLLRETKSKIPEKEKKFVKKLTTLLNKDNVPIFDTYKLTQEENDGFPLPSTEAEIQAFDNEVFMGYDSDIERSEVKQKPRSRSIPELYHNLKVPKFTGFTVFLFFTCLRYNQ
;
A
#
# COMPACT_ATOMS: atom_id res chain seq x y z
N MET A 1 21.88 18.39 -33.37
CA MET A 1 21.66 16.93 -33.22
C MET A 1 22.78 16.07 -33.80
N VAL A 2 23.20 16.23 -35.07
CA VAL A 2 24.28 15.40 -35.66
C VAL A 2 25.64 15.57 -34.96
N MET A 3 26.00 16.79 -34.52
CA MET A 3 27.21 17.02 -33.70
C MET A 3 27.13 16.33 -32.33
N ALA A 4 26.00 16.47 -31.61
CA ALA A 4 25.81 15.80 -30.32
C ALA A 4 25.87 14.27 -30.45
N ALA A 5 25.35 13.71 -31.55
CA ALA A 5 25.42 12.28 -31.82
C ALA A 5 26.86 11.79 -32.09
N ARG A 6 27.69 12.59 -32.78
CA ARG A 6 29.13 12.28 -32.94
C ARG A 6 29.87 12.34 -31.61
N MET A 7 29.63 13.36 -30.81
CA MET A 7 30.28 13.51 -29.50
C MET A 7 29.90 12.39 -28.52
N ILE A 8 28.64 11.90 -28.53
CA ILE A 8 28.24 10.76 -27.70
C ILE A 8 28.97 9.48 -28.13
N ASN A 9 29.17 9.27 -29.44
CA ASN A 9 29.95 8.13 -29.93
C ASN A 9 31.43 8.23 -29.52
N ASP A 10 32.04 9.41 -29.61
CA ASP A 10 33.43 9.63 -29.18
C ASP A 10 33.60 9.38 -27.67
N VAL A 11 32.58 9.71 -26.87
CA VAL A 11 32.53 9.45 -25.43
C VAL A 11 32.34 7.95 -25.13
N ASP A 12 31.49 7.25 -25.89
CA ASP A 12 31.30 5.80 -25.74
C ASP A 12 32.59 5.05 -26.08
N GLU A 13 33.31 5.47 -27.13
CA GLU A 13 34.61 4.91 -27.53
C GLU A 13 35.70 5.16 -26.47
N HIS A 14 35.76 6.36 -25.90
CA HIS A 14 36.68 6.66 -24.79
C HIS A 14 36.35 5.86 -23.53
N LEU A 15 35.07 5.66 -23.23
CA LEU A 15 34.61 4.88 -22.08
C LEU A 15 34.97 3.40 -22.26
N GLU A 16 34.82 2.84 -23.46
CA GLU A 16 35.25 1.48 -23.78
C GLU A 16 36.76 1.29 -23.59
N HIS A 17 37.57 2.23 -24.10
CA HIS A 17 39.03 2.18 -23.89
C HIS A 17 39.44 2.28 -22.42
N LEU A 18 38.71 3.05 -21.61
CA LEU A 18 38.93 3.15 -20.17
C LEU A 18 38.55 1.86 -19.45
N LEU A 19 37.38 1.29 -19.77
CA LEU A 19 36.90 0.03 -19.21
C LEU A 19 37.83 -1.14 -19.55
N GLU A 20 38.38 -1.16 -20.76
CA GLU A 20 39.33 -2.18 -21.20
C GLU A 20 40.69 -2.06 -20.48
N ARG A 21 41.18 -0.82 -20.23
CA ARG A 21 42.37 -0.59 -19.39
C ARG A 21 42.17 -1.05 -17.95
N ILE A 22 41.01 -0.74 -17.38
CA ILE A 22 40.62 -1.22 -16.05
C ILE A 22 40.61 -2.75 -16.03
N HIS A 23 39.99 -3.38 -17.03
CA HIS A 23 39.90 -4.84 -17.13
C HIS A 23 41.27 -5.53 -17.21
N ARG A 24 42.20 -5.00 -18.02
CA ARG A 24 43.57 -5.52 -18.12
C ARG A 24 44.31 -5.47 -16.77
N LYS A 25 44.16 -4.38 -16.01
CA LYS A 25 44.74 -4.25 -14.66
C LYS A 25 44.13 -5.22 -13.65
N PHE A 26 42.84 -5.54 -13.78
CA PHE A 26 42.16 -6.50 -12.90
C PHE A 26 42.51 -7.96 -13.20
N ASN A 27 42.75 -8.35 -14.45
CA ASN A 27 43.09 -9.74 -14.80
C ASN A 27 44.52 -10.16 -14.40
N GLN A 28 45.43 -9.22 -14.09
CA GLN A 28 46.78 -9.55 -13.61
C GLN A 28 46.83 -9.96 -12.13
N LYS A 29 45.74 -9.78 -11.38
CA LYS A 29 45.61 -10.24 -10.00
C LYS A 29 44.45 -11.23 -9.99
N GLU A 30 44.71 -12.54 -9.87
CA GLU A 30 43.72 -13.63 -9.96
C GLU A 30 42.49 -13.44 -9.06
N PHE A 31 41.51 -12.65 -9.51
CA PHE A 31 40.23 -12.45 -8.83
C PHE A 31 39.10 -12.65 -9.84
N GLN A 32 38.30 -13.72 -9.64
CA GLN A 32 37.04 -13.90 -10.35
C GLN A 32 35.94 -13.06 -9.67
N HIS A 33 35.53 -11.96 -10.30
CA HIS A 33 34.49 -11.05 -9.79
C HIS A 33 33.41 -10.77 -10.85
N PRO A 34 32.13 -10.55 -10.49
CA PRO A 34 31.05 -10.32 -11.46
C PRO A 34 31.26 -9.15 -12.46
N CYS A 35 32.08 -8.14 -12.14
CA CYS A 35 32.41 -7.04 -13.06
C CYS A 35 33.32 -7.48 -14.23
N THR A 36 34.22 -8.45 -14.03
CA THR A 36 35.01 -9.01 -15.14
C THR A 36 34.15 -9.85 -16.08
N ARG A 37 32.99 -10.34 -15.61
CA ARG A 37 31.97 -11.01 -16.44
C ARG A 37 31.26 -10.03 -17.38
N TYR A 38 30.95 -8.82 -16.93
CA TYR A 38 30.33 -7.77 -17.77
C TYR A 38 31.29 -7.31 -18.90
N VAL A 39 32.57 -7.08 -18.58
CA VAL A 39 33.57 -6.67 -19.59
C VAL A 39 33.91 -7.82 -20.55
N ARG A 40 34.00 -9.08 -20.07
CA ARG A 40 34.14 -10.27 -20.95
C ARG A 40 32.95 -10.48 -21.88
N TYR A 41 31.74 -10.12 -21.43
CA TYR A 41 30.53 -10.28 -22.24
C TYR A 41 30.52 -9.31 -23.43
N ARG A 42 30.98 -8.06 -23.25
CA ARG A 42 31.01 -7.07 -24.36
C ARG A 42 32.17 -7.27 -25.34
N THR A 43 33.37 -7.57 -24.84
CA THR A 43 34.57 -7.79 -25.69
C THR A 43 34.46 -9.02 -26.60
N ARG A 44 33.70 -10.05 -26.21
CA ARG A 44 33.50 -11.27 -27.03
C ARG A 44 32.42 -11.15 -28.10
N ILE A 45 31.45 -10.25 -27.95
CA ILE A 45 30.25 -10.23 -28.82
C ILE A 45 30.37 -9.15 -29.91
N GLY A 46 31.34 -8.23 -29.80
CA GLY A 46 31.43 -7.05 -30.68
C GLY A 46 30.30 -6.09 -30.37
N ALA A 47 30.60 -4.79 -30.25
CA ALA A 47 29.55 -3.79 -30.12
C ALA A 47 28.77 -3.73 -31.45
N PRO A 48 27.43 -3.73 -31.43
CA PRO A 48 26.66 -3.49 -32.65
C PRO A 48 27.02 -2.10 -33.18
N SER A 49 27.42 -2.01 -34.45
CA SER A 49 27.63 -0.73 -35.11
C SER A 49 26.33 0.06 -35.09
N VAL A 50 26.32 1.20 -34.39
CA VAL A 50 25.12 2.03 -34.23
C VAL A 50 24.96 2.90 -35.47
N ASN A 51 23.86 2.69 -36.20
CA ASN A 51 23.54 3.44 -37.40
C ASN A 51 23.20 4.92 -37.07
N ARG A 52 23.66 5.86 -37.91
CA ARG A 52 23.80 7.32 -37.66
C ARG A 52 22.50 8.15 -37.51
N ARG A 53 21.38 7.62 -37.01
CA ARG A 53 20.13 8.41 -36.92
C ARG A 53 19.55 8.47 -35.51
N SER A 54 19.70 9.67 -34.93
CA SER A 54 19.01 10.30 -33.79
C SER A 54 18.85 9.49 -32.49
N PHE A 55 19.47 10.01 -31.42
CA PHE A 55 19.19 9.62 -30.04
C PHE A 55 17.83 10.18 -29.59
N THR A 56 17.03 9.36 -28.92
CA THR A 56 15.81 9.81 -28.23
C THR A 56 16.13 10.28 -26.81
N GLU A 57 15.21 11.03 -26.19
CA GLU A 57 15.35 11.47 -24.79
C GLU A 57 15.45 10.28 -23.82
N GLU A 58 14.76 9.17 -24.13
CA GLU A 58 14.84 7.93 -23.37
C GLU A 58 16.21 7.25 -23.47
N ASP A 59 16.92 7.39 -24.59
CA ASP A 59 18.28 6.85 -24.76
C ASP A 59 19.30 7.62 -23.90
N LEU A 60 19.12 8.94 -23.78
CA LEU A 60 19.96 9.80 -22.94
C LEU A 60 19.72 9.52 -21.45
N VAL A 61 18.47 9.30 -21.04
CA VAL A 61 18.12 8.90 -19.67
C VAL A 61 18.72 7.52 -19.34
N ARG A 62 18.59 6.54 -20.25
CA ARG A 62 19.21 5.21 -20.05
C ARG A 62 20.73 5.27 -19.97
N PHE A 63 21.36 6.14 -20.74
CA PHE A 63 22.80 6.37 -20.67
C PHE A 63 23.20 6.96 -19.32
N ALA A 64 22.49 7.99 -18.85
CA ALA A 64 22.73 8.63 -17.55
C ALA A 64 22.55 7.66 -16.37
N GLU A 65 21.51 6.81 -16.40
CA GLU A 65 21.28 5.78 -15.38
C GLU A 65 22.41 4.73 -15.33
N LYS A 66 22.90 4.30 -16.50
CA LYS A 66 24.04 3.37 -16.58
C LYS A 66 25.32 4.00 -16.05
N LEU A 67 25.58 5.26 -16.37
CA LEU A 67 26.73 6.01 -15.86
C LEU A 67 26.68 6.13 -14.32
N ASN A 68 25.50 6.41 -13.76
CA ASN A 68 25.29 6.50 -12.32
C ASN A 68 25.54 5.18 -11.59
N LYS A 69 25.13 4.04 -12.18
CA LYS A 69 25.41 2.71 -11.62
C LYS A 69 26.91 2.39 -11.59
N ILE A 70 27.64 2.77 -12.63
CA ILE A 70 29.10 2.62 -12.67
C ILE A 70 29.76 3.48 -11.59
N ILE A 71 29.34 4.75 -11.45
CA ILE A 71 29.84 5.68 -10.42
C ILE A 71 29.55 5.16 -9.01
N MET A 72 28.35 4.64 -8.74
CA MET A 72 28.01 4.04 -7.44
C MET A 72 28.85 2.80 -7.14
N CYS A 73 29.04 1.92 -8.13
CA CYS A 73 29.83 0.70 -7.94
C CYS A 73 31.31 1.02 -7.62
N LEU A 74 31.83 2.14 -8.12
CA LEU A 74 33.18 2.60 -7.87
C LEU A 74 33.32 3.36 -6.53
N ARG A 75 32.28 4.09 -6.09
CA ARG A 75 32.26 4.79 -4.78
C ARG A 75 32.24 3.84 -3.58
N LEU A 76 31.77 2.60 -3.74
CA LEU A 76 31.62 1.63 -2.64
C LEU A 76 32.92 0.89 -2.25
N ARG A 77 34.10 1.21 -2.82
CA ARG A 77 35.37 0.60 -2.39
C ARG A 77 36.48 1.63 -2.12
N ARG A 78 37.28 1.38 -1.06
CA ARG A 78 38.57 2.05 -0.78
C ARG A 78 39.64 1.68 -1.84
N CYS A 79 39.53 2.19 -3.05
CA CYS A 79 40.63 2.28 -4.03
C CYS A 79 40.96 3.76 -4.25
N LYS A 80 41.57 4.38 -3.23
CA LYS A 80 41.39 5.81 -2.95
C LYS A 80 42.48 6.75 -3.46
N THR A 81 43.25 6.41 -4.50
CA THR A 81 44.23 7.39 -5.03
C THR A 81 44.36 7.36 -6.55
N GLN A 82 44.70 6.23 -7.15
CA GLN A 82 45.11 6.24 -8.56
C GLN A 82 43.94 6.24 -9.58
N VAL A 83 42.79 5.64 -9.24
CA VAL A 83 41.60 5.63 -10.13
C VAL A 83 40.82 6.94 -10.05
N GLU A 84 40.86 7.62 -8.90
CA GLU A 84 40.20 8.91 -8.72
C GLU A 84 40.87 10.05 -9.51
N GLU A 85 42.19 10.05 -9.69
CA GLU A 85 42.88 11.04 -10.53
C GLU A 85 42.62 10.83 -12.03
N GLU A 86 42.69 9.59 -12.53
CA GLU A 86 42.37 9.28 -13.93
C GLU A 86 40.88 9.54 -14.25
N MET A 87 39.97 9.27 -13.31
CA MET A 87 38.55 9.61 -13.46
C MET A 87 38.29 11.11 -13.36
N LYS A 88 38.93 11.85 -12.46
CA LYS A 88 38.76 13.31 -12.38
C LYS A 88 39.11 13.94 -13.72
N ASN A 89 40.27 13.61 -14.29
CA ASN A 89 40.66 14.16 -15.59
C ASN A 89 39.70 13.78 -16.72
N SER A 90 39.21 12.54 -16.75
CA SER A 90 38.26 12.09 -17.80
C SER A 90 36.86 12.69 -17.64
N VAL A 91 36.38 12.82 -16.40
CA VAL A 91 35.07 13.42 -16.07
C VAL A 91 35.07 14.91 -16.39
N TYR A 92 36.15 15.64 -16.10
CA TYR A 92 36.26 17.05 -16.43
C TYR A 92 36.30 17.31 -17.95
N ILE A 93 36.97 16.46 -18.71
CA ILE A 93 37.09 16.61 -20.17
C ILE A 93 35.76 16.34 -20.89
N VAL A 94 34.91 15.46 -20.37
CA VAL A 94 33.69 15.05 -21.07
C VAL A 94 32.43 15.73 -20.53
N ILE A 95 32.29 15.86 -19.20
CA ILE A 95 31.03 16.32 -18.62
C ILE A 95 30.88 17.85 -18.71
N ILE A 96 31.96 18.61 -18.53
CA ILE A 96 31.89 20.08 -18.61
C ILE A 96 31.45 20.58 -19.99
N PRO A 97 32.00 20.09 -21.12
CA PRO A 97 31.54 20.53 -22.44
C PRO A 97 30.08 20.17 -22.71
N VAL A 98 29.62 19.00 -22.28
CA VAL A 98 28.22 18.56 -22.45
C VAL A 98 27.27 19.46 -21.66
N LEU A 99 27.62 19.78 -20.41
CA LEU A 99 26.82 20.71 -19.59
C LEU A 99 26.83 22.14 -20.17
N GLY A 100 27.95 22.61 -20.71
CA GLY A 100 28.05 23.89 -21.40
C GLY A 100 27.11 23.98 -22.62
N ILE A 101 27.08 22.92 -23.43
CA ILE A 101 26.20 22.84 -24.62
C ILE A 101 24.72 22.80 -24.21
N LEU A 102 24.36 22.07 -23.16
CA LEU A 102 22.98 22.02 -22.63
C LEU A 102 22.53 23.38 -22.07
N CYS A 103 23.42 24.13 -21.43
CA CYS A 103 23.16 25.51 -21.00
C CYS A 103 22.89 26.44 -22.20
N ILE A 104 23.71 26.37 -23.25
CA ILE A 104 23.51 27.19 -24.47
C ILE A 104 22.18 26.83 -25.17
N TYR A 105 21.82 25.54 -25.21
CA TYR A 105 20.54 25.09 -25.77
C TYR A 105 19.33 25.60 -24.98
N SER A 106 19.42 25.60 -23.64
CA SER A 106 18.40 26.17 -22.75
C SER A 106 18.21 27.68 -22.97
N ILE A 107 19.32 28.42 -23.11
CA ILE A 107 19.27 29.88 -23.33
C ILE A 107 18.64 30.19 -24.69
N THR A 108 19.03 29.48 -25.75
CA THR A 108 18.54 29.73 -27.11
C THR A 108 17.07 29.34 -27.30
N THR A 109 16.59 28.25 -26.68
CA THR A 109 15.16 27.87 -26.72
C THR A 109 14.27 28.85 -25.95
N ARG A 110 14.76 29.38 -24.82
CA ARG A 110 14.05 30.43 -24.07
C ARG A 110 13.98 31.75 -24.83
N TRP A 111 15.04 32.11 -25.55
CA TRP A 111 15.07 33.28 -26.42
C TRP A 111 14.09 33.13 -27.60
N TYR A 112 14.03 31.95 -28.21
CA TYR A 112 13.11 31.64 -29.32
C TYR A 112 11.62 31.67 -28.88
N HIS A 113 11.31 31.24 -27.66
CA HIS A 113 9.96 31.33 -27.12
C HIS A 113 9.53 32.76 -26.81
N ASN A 114 10.44 33.62 -26.32
CA ASN A 114 10.11 35.01 -26.04
C ASN A 114 9.83 35.85 -27.29
N ILE A 115 10.47 35.55 -28.43
CA ILE A 115 10.22 36.26 -29.69
C ILE A 115 8.83 35.96 -30.28
N ASN A 116 8.32 34.74 -30.08
CA ASN A 116 7.00 34.34 -30.59
C ASN A 116 5.81 34.86 -29.76
N TYR A 117 6.03 35.45 -28.59
CA TYR A 117 4.96 36.03 -27.76
C TYR A 117 4.66 37.50 -28.05
N VAL A 118 5.45 38.17 -28.92
CA VAL A 118 5.32 39.61 -29.17
C VAL A 118 4.37 39.95 -30.33
N THR A 119 3.81 38.97 -31.05
CA THR A 119 3.01 39.23 -32.27
C THR A 119 1.53 38.81 -32.23
N THR A 120 0.93 38.57 -31.07
CA THR A 120 -0.54 38.35 -31.00
C THR A 120 -1.28 39.66 -30.72
N PRO A 121 -2.17 40.14 -31.61
CA PRO A 121 -2.93 41.36 -31.38
C PRO A 121 -4.02 41.15 -30.32
N LEU A 122 -4.11 42.13 -29.42
CA LEU A 122 -5.15 42.26 -28.40
C LEU A 122 -6.51 42.58 -29.05
N VAL A 123 -7.44 41.63 -29.00
CA VAL A 123 -8.87 41.89 -29.25
C VAL A 123 -9.55 42.12 -27.91
N ASN A 124 -9.90 43.38 -27.65
CA ASN A 124 -10.75 43.77 -26.52
C ASN A 124 -12.21 43.43 -26.83
N VAL A 125 -12.77 42.46 -26.11
CA VAL A 125 -14.23 42.24 -26.06
C VAL A 125 -14.72 42.55 -24.66
N THR A 126 -15.32 43.72 -24.50
CA THR A 126 -16.10 44.13 -23.33
C THR A 126 -17.56 43.76 -23.53
N SER A 127 -18.02 42.72 -22.84
CA SER A 127 -19.44 42.55 -22.46
C SER A 127 -19.56 41.54 -21.31
N PRO A 128 -20.23 41.87 -20.19
CA PRO A 128 -20.40 40.95 -19.08
C PRO A 128 -21.52 39.97 -19.44
N ILE A 129 -21.16 38.85 -20.06
CA ILE A 129 -22.06 37.71 -20.16
C ILE A 129 -22.18 37.13 -18.74
N LYS A 130 -23.35 37.28 -18.12
CA LYS A 130 -23.75 36.45 -16.97
C LYS A 130 -23.79 35.01 -17.45
N TYR A 131 -22.66 34.30 -17.36
CA TYR A 131 -22.62 32.85 -17.41
C TYR A 131 -23.32 32.33 -16.16
N GLN A 132 -24.62 32.12 -16.26
CA GLN A 132 -25.31 31.17 -15.40
C GLN A 132 -24.66 29.79 -15.65
N SER A 133 -24.20 29.18 -14.57
CA SER A 133 -23.32 28.02 -14.51
C SER A 133 -23.93 26.77 -15.15
N LEU A 134 -23.84 26.65 -16.48
CA LEU A 134 -24.17 25.41 -17.20
C LEU A 134 -23.11 24.29 -17.02
N PHE A 135 -22.11 24.51 -16.17
CA PHE A 135 -21.00 23.59 -15.88
C PHE A 135 -20.71 23.48 -14.38
N ASP A 136 -21.70 23.65 -13.51
CA ASP A 136 -21.52 23.12 -12.17
C ASP A 136 -21.37 21.59 -12.31
N PRO A 137 -20.19 21.02 -12.00
CA PRO A 137 -20.02 19.57 -12.05
C PRO A 137 -21.11 18.97 -11.18
N PRO A 138 -21.78 17.88 -11.60
CA PRO A 138 -22.88 17.30 -10.86
C PRO A 138 -22.45 17.17 -9.41
N THR A 139 -23.06 17.98 -8.55
CA THR A 139 -22.78 17.94 -7.13
C THR A 139 -23.22 16.55 -6.68
N CYS A 140 -22.38 15.85 -5.93
CA CYS A 140 -22.76 14.59 -5.29
C CYS A 140 -23.32 14.98 -3.91
N PRO A 141 -24.64 15.25 -3.77
CA PRO A 141 -25.22 15.68 -2.51
C PRO A 141 -25.01 14.60 -1.46
N GLY A 142 -24.54 14.99 -0.27
CA GLY A 142 -24.21 14.04 0.79
C GLY A 142 -23.04 13.13 0.42
N GLY A 143 -21.99 13.68 -0.20
CA GLY A 143 -20.87 12.94 -0.78
C GLY A 143 -20.31 11.79 0.07
N ILE A 144 -20.16 11.95 1.39
CA ILE A 144 -19.72 10.87 2.29
C ILE A 144 -20.73 9.72 2.32
N GLN A 145 -22.01 10.03 2.52
CA GLN A 145 -23.06 9.02 2.57
C GLN A 145 -23.16 8.28 1.23
N GLN A 146 -23.14 9.01 0.12
CA GLN A 146 -23.19 8.43 -1.22
C GLN A 146 -21.95 7.59 -1.56
N MET A 147 -20.79 7.95 -1.02
CA MET A 147 -19.58 7.14 -1.16
C MET A 147 -19.62 5.85 -0.33
N LEU A 148 -20.39 5.80 0.74
CA LEU A 148 -20.59 4.60 1.57
C LEU A 148 -21.73 3.71 1.07
N GLU A 149 -22.55 4.21 0.15
CA GLU A 149 -23.66 3.50 -0.48
C GLU A 149 -23.26 3.09 -1.90
N GLY A 150 -22.77 1.86 -2.06
CA GLY A 150 -22.27 1.36 -3.34
C GLY A 150 -21.99 -0.13 -3.28
N LYS A 151 -21.34 -0.61 -4.34
CA LYS A 151 -20.96 -2.02 -4.49
C LYS A 151 -19.61 -2.17 -5.12
N TRP A 152 -18.95 -3.26 -4.80
CA TRP A 152 -17.70 -3.64 -5.45
C TRP A 152 -17.96 -4.28 -6.79
N HIS A 153 -17.28 -3.77 -7.81
CA HIS A 153 -17.30 -4.32 -9.16
C HIS A 153 -15.93 -4.88 -9.48
N GLN A 154 -15.82 -6.21 -9.46
CA GLN A 154 -14.60 -6.93 -9.85
C GLN A 154 -14.28 -6.65 -11.31
N ARG A 155 -13.14 -5.97 -11.56
CA ARG A 155 -12.63 -5.82 -12.92
C ARG A 155 -12.01 -7.13 -13.38
N LYS A 156 -11.94 -7.30 -14.70
CA LYS A 156 -11.17 -8.38 -15.31
C LYS A 156 -9.69 -8.23 -14.92
N MET A 157 -9.19 -9.20 -14.16
CA MET A 157 -7.78 -9.29 -13.80
C MET A 157 -6.94 -9.76 -14.98
N THR A 158 -5.68 -9.33 -15.02
CA THR A 158 -4.68 -9.95 -15.90
C THR A 158 -4.17 -11.25 -15.29
N PRO A 159 -3.62 -12.19 -16.07
CA PRO A 159 -3.05 -13.43 -15.52
C PRO A 159 -1.97 -13.19 -14.45
N ASN A 160 -1.24 -12.08 -14.52
CA ASN A 160 -0.26 -11.72 -13.50
C ASN A 160 -0.92 -11.31 -12.18
N GLN A 161 -2.00 -10.53 -12.25
CA GLN A 161 -2.76 -10.11 -11.06
C GLN A 161 -3.46 -11.30 -10.40
N GLU A 162 -4.02 -12.21 -11.19
CA GLU A 162 -4.60 -13.46 -10.68
C GLU A 162 -3.54 -14.32 -9.98
N ARG A 163 -2.33 -14.43 -10.54
CA ARG A 163 -1.23 -15.15 -9.87
C ARG A 163 -0.82 -14.45 -8.58
N GLU A 164 -0.61 -13.14 -8.62
CA GLU A 164 -0.22 -12.33 -7.46
C GLU A 164 -1.21 -12.48 -6.30
N ILE A 165 -2.51 -12.36 -6.55
CA ILE A 165 -3.52 -12.51 -5.49
C ILE A 165 -3.58 -13.95 -4.98
N ASN A 166 -3.52 -14.95 -5.87
CA ASN A 166 -3.56 -16.35 -5.46
C ASN A 166 -2.33 -16.73 -4.61
N ASP A 167 -1.14 -16.26 -4.99
CA ASP A 167 0.10 -16.47 -4.26
C ASP A 167 0.04 -15.77 -2.89
N PHE A 168 -0.41 -14.51 -2.85
CA PHE A 168 -0.65 -13.79 -1.60
C PHE A 168 -1.60 -14.53 -0.67
N LEU A 169 -2.79 -14.91 -1.16
CA LEU A 169 -3.79 -15.61 -0.35
C LEU A 169 -3.29 -16.98 0.10
N LYS A 170 -2.54 -17.70 -0.74
CA LYS A 170 -1.93 -18.99 -0.39
C LYS A 170 -0.89 -18.82 0.73
N THR A 171 0.04 -17.88 0.58
CA THR A 171 1.06 -17.60 1.59
C THR A 171 0.44 -17.14 2.90
N TYR A 172 -0.57 -16.26 2.83
CA TYR A 172 -1.30 -15.78 4.00
C TYR A 172 -2.00 -16.93 4.74
N ARG A 173 -2.74 -17.79 4.01
CA ARG A 173 -3.37 -19.01 4.57
C ARG A 173 -2.36 -19.95 5.21
N GLY A 174 -1.23 -20.19 4.54
CA GLY A 174 -0.17 -21.05 5.05
C GLY A 174 0.38 -20.56 6.39
N GLY A 175 0.46 -19.23 6.60
CA GLY A 175 0.82 -18.63 7.89
C GLY A 175 -0.15 -18.98 9.03
N TRP A 176 -1.42 -19.23 8.70
CA TRP A 176 -2.45 -19.72 9.62
C TRP A 176 -2.59 -21.26 9.60
N GLY A 177 -1.61 -21.99 9.05
CA GLY A 177 -1.67 -23.45 8.93
C GLY A 177 -2.88 -23.96 8.13
N LEU A 178 -3.50 -23.11 7.31
CA LEU A 178 -4.63 -23.50 6.47
C LEU A 178 -4.14 -24.19 5.19
N PRO A 179 -4.91 -25.14 4.65
CA PRO A 179 -4.58 -25.78 3.38
C PRO A 179 -4.61 -24.79 2.20
N ASP A 180 -3.86 -25.13 1.15
CA ASP A 180 -3.85 -24.41 -0.13
C ASP A 180 -5.24 -24.23 -0.76
N THR A 181 -6.16 -25.14 -0.45
CA THR A 181 -7.57 -25.06 -0.84
C THR A 181 -8.44 -25.01 0.41
N LEU A 182 -9.40 -24.10 0.43
CA LEU A 182 -10.38 -24.00 1.51
C LEU A 182 -11.51 -25.03 1.39
N GLN A 183 -11.55 -25.79 0.28
CA GLN A 183 -12.49 -26.87 0.06
C GLN A 183 -11.98 -28.17 0.67
N ARG A 184 -12.73 -28.70 1.63
CA ARG A 184 -12.48 -30.02 2.20
C ARG A 184 -12.68 -31.13 1.18
N LYS A 185 -11.93 -32.23 1.34
CA LYS A 185 -12.00 -33.42 0.48
C LYS A 185 -13.35 -34.14 0.53
N ASP A 186 -14.03 -34.09 1.69
CA ASP A 186 -15.37 -34.66 1.89
C ASP A 186 -16.50 -33.72 1.45
N LEU A 187 -16.15 -32.58 0.82
CA LEU A 187 -17.06 -31.57 0.30
C LEU A 187 -17.92 -30.87 1.37
N LEU A 188 -17.64 -31.03 2.66
CA LEU A 188 -18.36 -30.28 3.69
C LEU A 188 -17.95 -28.80 3.68
N CYS A 189 -18.93 -27.92 3.88
CA CYS A 189 -18.76 -26.47 3.86
C CYS A 189 -19.76 -25.77 4.81
N GLY A 190 -19.71 -24.43 4.87
CA GLY A 190 -20.61 -23.63 5.70
C GLY A 190 -20.17 -23.68 7.14
N ASN A 191 -20.95 -24.30 8.04
CA ASN A 191 -20.60 -24.39 9.46
C ASN A 191 -19.59 -25.51 9.77
N ALA A 192 -19.14 -26.25 8.76
CA ALA A 192 -18.08 -27.24 8.90
C ALA A 192 -16.73 -26.54 8.97
N SER A 193 -15.91 -26.86 9.97
CA SER A 193 -14.56 -26.30 10.13
C SER A 193 -13.47 -27.28 9.76
N PHE A 194 -12.22 -26.83 9.79
CA PHE A 194 -11.05 -27.70 9.59
C PHE A 194 -10.62 -28.46 10.84
N ALA A 195 -11.44 -28.48 11.91
CA ALA A 195 -11.08 -29.06 13.20
C ALA A 195 -10.63 -30.54 13.18
N GLN A 196 -11.02 -31.29 12.15
CA GLN A 196 -10.66 -32.69 11.97
C GLN A 196 -9.33 -32.90 11.24
N ASP A 197 -8.77 -31.87 10.61
CA ASP A 197 -7.47 -31.96 9.94
C ASP A 197 -6.35 -31.70 10.97
N PRO A 198 -5.53 -32.72 11.32
CA PRO A 198 -4.48 -32.57 12.32
C PRO A 198 -3.38 -31.58 11.92
N LYS A 199 -3.30 -31.20 10.63
CA LYS A 199 -2.32 -30.22 10.14
C LYS A 199 -2.80 -28.78 10.29
N VAL A 200 -4.09 -28.56 10.56
CA VAL A 200 -4.64 -27.22 10.69
C VAL A 200 -4.56 -26.77 12.14
N VAL A 201 -3.68 -25.80 12.38
CA VAL A 201 -3.42 -25.23 13.72
C VAL A 201 -4.67 -24.52 14.24
N TYR A 202 -5.32 -23.71 13.41
CA TYR A 202 -6.47 -22.91 13.81
C TYR A 202 -7.78 -23.56 13.36
N ARG A 203 -8.34 -24.36 14.27
CA ARG A 203 -9.53 -25.17 14.04
C ARG A 203 -10.84 -24.38 13.89
N MET A 204 -10.80 -23.08 14.22
CA MET A 204 -11.93 -22.14 14.19
C MET A 204 -12.28 -21.62 12.78
N PHE A 205 -11.50 -21.98 11.76
CA PHE A 205 -11.75 -21.57 10.40
C PHE A 205 -12.72 -22.52 9.71
N ARG A 206 -13.73 -21.93 9.07
CA ARG A 206 -14.75 -22.67 8.33
C ARG A 206 -14.22 -23.11 6.95
N ALA A 207 -14.70 -24.24 6.48
CA ALA A 207 -14.45 -24.72 5.14
C ALA A 207 -15.33 -23.98 4.11
N LEU A 208 -14.71 -23.62 2.99
CA LEU A 208 -15.33 -22.90 1.89
C LEU A 208 -15.24 -23.76 0.62
N CYS A 209 -16.19 -23.63 -0.31
CA CYS A 209 -16.07 -24.31 -1.59
C CYS A 209 -14.95 -23.72 -2.46
N SER A 210 -14.61 -24.35 -3.58
CA SER A 210 -13.64 -23.80 -4.53
C SER A 210 -14.36 -22.91 -5.53
N PRO A 211 -14.11 -21.60 -5.58
CA PRO A 211 -14.82 -20.69 -6.50
C PRO A 211 -14.59 -21.06 -7.97
N THR A 212 -13.40 -21.56 -8.30
CA THR A 212 -13.01 -22.00 -9.65
C THR A 212 -13.16 -23.52 -9.86
N GLY A 213 -13.65 -24.24 -8.85
CA GLY A 213 -13.78 -25.69 -8.87
C GLY A 213 -15.11 -26.18 -9.48
N LYS A 214 -15.26 -27.51 -9.55
CA LYS A 214 -16.48 -28.17 -10.05
C LYS A 214 -17.69 -27.96 -9.14
N THR A 215 -17.47 -27.61 -7.87
CA THR A 215 -18.50 -27.50 -6.84
C THR A 215 -18.38 -26.16 -6.10
N PRO A 216 -18.64 -25.01 -6.75
CA PRO A 216 -18.35 -23.68 -6.20
C PRO A 216 -19.38 -23.18 -5.19
N CYS A 217 -20.54 -23.82 -5.12
CA CYS A 217 -21.66 -23.40 -4.29
C CYS A 217 -21.71 -24.26 -3.02
N CYS A 218 -21.77 -23.63 -1.85
CA CYS A 218 -22.08 -24.33 -0.61
C CYS A 218 -23.60 -24.32 -0.38
N MET A 219 -24.24 -25.49 -0.43
CA MET A 219 -25.68 -25.65 -0.21
C MET A 219 -25.91 -26.83 0.74
N ASN A 220 -26.72 -26.63 1.78
CA ASN A 220 -26.98 -27.65 2.80
C ASN A 220 -25.68 -28.23 3.40
N LYS A 221 -24.70 -27.37 3.67
CA LYS A 221 -23.36 -27.71 4.21
C LYS A 221 -22.52 -28.63 3.31
N LYS A 222 -22.85 -28.73 2.01
CA LYS A 222 -22.06 -29.45 1.01
C LYS A 222 -21.71 -28.57 -0.18
N CYS A 223 -20.50 -28.74 -0.70
CA CYS A 223 -20.09 -28.15 -1.96
C CYS A 223 -20.77 -28.90 -3.11
N VAL A 224 -21.53 -28.17 -3.92
CA VAL A 224 -22.35 -28.70 -5.01
C VAL A 224 -22.07 -27.99 -6.34
N ALA A 225 -22.26 -28.73 -7.43
CA ALA A 225 -22.18 -28.21 -8.79
C ALA A 225 -23.48 -27.48 -9.15
N LYS A 226 -23.53 -26.18 -8.89
CA LYS A 226 -24.69 -25.31 -9.18
C LYS A 226 -24.27 -24.07 -9.93
N THR A 227 -25.13 -23.59 -10.83
CA THR A 227 -24.95 -22.29 -11.50
C THR A 227 -25.01 -21.14 -10.49
N VAL A 228 -24.63 -19.92 -10.90
CA VAL A 228 -24.75 -18.73 -10.06
C VAL A 228 -26.21 -18.50 -9.65
N LYS A 229 -27.13 -18.59 -10.61
CA LYS A 229 -28.58 -18.43 -10.38
C LYS A 229 -29.14 -19.45 -9.40
N GLU A 230 -28.73 -20.72 -9.52
CA GLU A 230 -29.18 -21.77 -8.60
C GLU A 230 -28.56 -21.65 -7.19
N CYS A 231 -27.43 -20.95 -7.05
CA CYS A 231 -26.78 -20.72 -5.76
C CYS A 231 -27.28 -19.46 -5.03
N GLN A 232 -28.22 -18.71 -5.60
CA GLN A 232 -28.86 -17.55 -4.96
C GLN A 232 -30.01 -17.99 -4.03
N CYS A 233 -29.70 -18.86 -3.07
CA CYS A 233 -30.66 -19.31 -2.05
C CYS A 233 -30.33 -18.72 -0.67
N LYS A 234 -31.32 -18.66 0.23
CA LYS A 234 -31.19 -18.02 1.54
C LYS A 234 -30.05 -18.60 2.40
N ASP A 235 -29.85 -19.91 2.32
CA ASP A 235 -28.84 -20.65 3.09
C ASP A 235 -27.66 -21.12 2.22
N CYS A 236 -27.53 -20.54 1.02
CA CYS A 236 -26.44 -20.83 0.11
C CYS A 236 -25.31 -19.83 0.29
N LEU A 237 -24.10 -20.29 -0.02
CA LEU A 237 -22.92 -19.44 -0.09
C LEU A 237 -22.22 -19.70 -1.42
N ASP A 238 -22.13 -18.65 -2.25
CA ASP A 238 -21.48 -18.68 -3.55
C ASP A 238 -20.22 -17.82 -3.55
N LEU A 239 -19.05 -18.46 -3.57
CA LEU A 239 -17.78 -17.74 -3.50
C LEU A 239 -17.33 -17.18 -4.85
N ARG A 240 -18.03 -17.51 -5.94
CA ARG A 240 -17.73 -16.94 -7.28
C ARG A 240 -18.05 -15.46 -7.37
N GLN A 241 -18.88 -14.96 -6.45
CA GLN A 241 -19.35 -13.58 -6.43
C GLN A 241 -18.45 -12.67 -5.59
N GLU A 242 -17.39 -13.23 -4.99
CA GLU A 242 -16.45 -12.47 -4.18
C GLU A 242 -15.57 -11.59 -5.06
N ALA A 243 -15.45 -10.33 -4.64
CA ALA A 243 -14.59 -9.35 -5.26
C ALA A 243 -13.30 -9.23 -4.44
N HIS A 244 -12.15 -9.26 -5.11
CA HIS A 244 -10.89 -8.84 -4.52
C HIS A 244 -10.81 -7.32 -4.63
N ALA A 245 -10.88 -6.65 -3.48
CA ALA A 245 -10.82 -5.21 -3.35
C ALA A 245 -9.63 -4.59 -4.12
N GLU A 246 -8.50 -5.30 -4.08
CA GLU A 246 -7.23 -5.04 -4.77
C GLU A 246 -7.39 -4.74 -6.26
N TYR A 247 -8.34 -5.44 -6.88
CA TYR A 247 -8.57 -5.47 -8.31
C TYR A 247 -10.00 -5.11 -8.69
N SER A 248 -10.74 -4.52 -7.75
CA SER A 248 -12.12 -4.07 -7.95
C SER A 248 -12.22 -2.55 -7.99
N ASP A 249 -13.36 -2.06 -8.47
CA ASP A 249 -13.75 -0.65 -8.33
C ASP A 249 -15.01 -0.57 -7.48
N TRP A 250 -15.01 0.35 -6.52
CA TRP A 250 -16.25 0.70 -5.84
C TRP A 250 -17.10 1.60 -6.72
N VAL A 251 -18.33 1.17 -6.95
CA VAL A 251 -19.31 1.88 -7.76
C VAL A 251 -20.41 2.39 -6.84
N PRO A 252 -20.53 3.71 -6.63
CA PRO A 252 -21.63 4.29 -5.86
C PRO A 252 -22.98 3.88 -6.44
N SER A 253 -23.96 3.71 -5.57
CA SER A 253 -25.34 3.39 -5.95
C SER A 253 -25.97 4.54 -6.73
N ASN A 254 -25.60 5.78 -6.40
CA ASN A 254 -25.98 6.95 -7.16
C ASN A 254 -25.01 7.18 -8.32
N HIS A 255 -25.51 6.98 -9.54
CA HIS A 255 -24.74 7.12 -10.78
C HIS A 255 -24.22 8.54 -11.04
N ASN A 256 -24.79 9.57 -10.40
CA ASN A 256 -24.28 10.94 -10.48
C ASN A 256 -23.02 11.14 -9.64
N CYS A 257 -22.76 10.25 -8.68
CA CYS A 257 -21.56 10.26 -7.86
C CYS A 257 -20.47 9.38 -8.49
N LYS A 258 -19.26 9.91 -8.59
CA LYS A 258 -18.08 9.18 -9.08
C LYS A 258 -16.98 9.19 -8.04
N ILE A 259 -16.40 8.00 -7.82
CA ILE A 259 -15.18 7.83 -7.03
C ILE A 259 -14.00 8.31 -7.87
N ARG A 260 -13.19 9.23 -7.33
CA ARG A 260 -11.99 9.75 -7.99
C ARG A 260 -10.74 9.25 -7.29
N LEU A 261 -9.96 8.38 -7.92
CA LEU A 261 -8.69 7.96 -7.34
C LEU A 261 -7.67 9.11 -7.34
N PHE A 262 -7.23 9.57 -6.16
CA PHE A 262 -6.19 10.58 -6.04
C PHE A 262 -4.81 9.96 -6.22
N LYS A 263 -3.97 10.60 -7.06
CA LYS A 263 -2.53 10.30 -7.12
C LYS A 263 -1.81 10.93 -5.93
N GLY A 264 -0.59 10.47 -5.64
CA GLY A 264 0.17 10.94 -4.46
C GLY A 264 0.29 12.46 -4.36
N ASN A 265 0.62 13.15 -5.45
CA ASN A 265 0.69 14.62 -5.45
C ASN A 265 -0.66 15.31 -5.19
N GLU A 266 -1.76 14.72 -5.64
CA GLU A 266 -3.10 15.26 -5.40
C GLU A 266 -3.52 15.03 -3.95
N ALA A 267 -3.26 13.84 -3.43
CA ALA A 267 -3.45 13.49 -2.03
C ALA A 267 -2.68 14.43 -1.09
N CYS A 268 -1.40 14.68 -1.40
CA CYS A 268 -0.55 15.61 -0.67
C CYS A 268 -1.03 17.06 -0.69
N LYS A 269 -1.78 17.48 -1.72
CA LYS A 269 -2.40 18.82 -1.74
C LYS A 269 -3.60 18.90 -0.82
N ILE A 270 -4.36 17.82 -0.67
CA ILE A 270 -5.55 17.82 0.19
C ILE A 270 -5.15 17.80 1.67
N PHE A 271 -4.10 17.05 2.02
CA PHE A 271 -3.59 16.97 3.39
C PHE A 271 -2.59 18.07 3.76
N ASP A 272 -2.42 19.10 2.92
CA ASP A 272 -1.36 20.10 3.12
C ASP A 272 -1.46 20.85 4.46
N GLY A 273 -0.40 20.72 5.26
CA GLY A 273 -0.29 21.28 6.61
C GLY A 273 -1.13 20.54 7.66
N MET A 274 -1.64 19.34 7.37
CA MET A 274 -2.46 18.59 8.30
C MET A 274 -1.64 17.73 9.26
N THR A 275 -2.16 17.58 10.47
CA THR A 275 -1.72 16.54 11.41
C THR A 275 -2.81 15.48 11.53
N VAL A 276 -2.54 14.27 11.07
CA VAL A 276 -3.50 13.17 11.07
C VAL A 276 -3.03 12.09 12.04
N VAL A 277 -3.88 11.78 13.01
CA VAL A 277 -3.66 10.72 13.98
C VAL A 277 -4.67 9.61 13.73
N LEU A 278 -4.17 8.42 13.40
CA LEU A 278 -4.96 7.20 13.34
C LEU A 278 -4.80 6.44 14.65
N SER A 279 -5.90 5.95 15.23
CA SER A 279 -5.85 5.18 16.46
C SER A 279 -6.90 4.08 16.55
N GLY A 280 -6.48 2.86 16.86
CA GLY A 280 -7.40 1.75 17.05
C GLY A 280 -6.73 0.41 16.83
N ASP A 281 -7.53 -0.54 16.33
CA ASP A 281 -7.12 -1.92 16.10
C ASP A 281 -6.42 -2.12 14.73
N SER A 282 -6.33 -3.37 14.30
CA SER A 282 -5.69 -3.75 13.04
C SER A 282 -6.31 -3.12 11.80
N LEU A 283 -7.61 -2.80 11.81
CA LEU A 283 -8.20 -2.06 10.70
C LEU A 283 -7.57 -0.67 10.61
N MET A 284 -7.45 0.05 11.72
CA MET A 284 -6.83 1.39 11.72
C MET A 284 -5.37 1.35 11.28
N ARG A 285 -4.63 0.30 11.64
CA ARG A 285 -3.27 0.06 11.14
C ARG A 285 -3.25 -0.11 9.62
N GLN A 286 -4.19 -0.87 9.05
CA GLN A 286 -4.27 -1.02 7.59
C GLN A 286 -4.61 0.30 6.88
N ILE A 287 -5.55 1.09 7.43
CA ILE A 287 -5.84 2.43 6.90
C ILE A 287 -4.56 3.28 6.94
N TYR A 288 -3.83 3.26 8.05
CA TYR A 288 -2.59 4.01 8.20
C TYR A 288 -1.51 3.61 7.18
N ILE A 289 -1.31 2.31 6.96
CA ILE A 289 -0.41 1.78 5.92
C ILE A 289 -0.83 2.28 4.54
N ALA A 290 -2.15 2.28 4.27
CA ALA A 290 -2.67 2.79 3.01
C ALA A 290 -2.39 4.29 2.82
N PHE A 291 -2.58 5.09 3.88
CA PHE A 291 -2.26 6.52 3.89
C PHE A 291 -0.80 6.77 3.55
N GLN A 292 0.13 6.06 4.19
CA GLN A 292 1.56 6.21 3.92
C GLN A 292 1.89 5.94 2.45
N LYS A 293 1.41 4.82 1.91
CA LYS A 293 1.65 4.43 0.52
C LYS A 293 1.18 5.49 -0.49
N ILE A 294 -0.02 6.04 -0.30
CA ILE A 294 -0.51 7.11 -1.18
C ILE A 294 0.33 8.38 -1.02
N LEU A 295 0.56 8.83 0.21
CA LEU A 295 1.22 10.11 0.49
C LEU A 295 2.72 10.08 0.13
N ASN A 296 3.35 8.90 0.15
CA ASN A 296 4.68 8.67 -0.38
C ASN A 296 4.71 8.44 -1.90
N HIS A 297 3.54 8.38 -2.56
CA HIS A 297 3.43 8.07 -3.97
C HIS A 297 4.10 6.74 -4.36
N ASP A 298 4.11 5.79 -3.44
CA ASP A 298 4.73 4.47 -3.61
C ASP A 298 3.85 3.40 -2.97
N MET A 299 3.11 2.69 -3.81
CA MET A 299 2.18 1.66 -3.36
C MET A 299 2.88 0.34 -3.02
N ILE A 300 4.14 0.17 -3.45
CA ILE A 300 4.90 -1.06 -3.24
C ILE A 300 5.61 -0.94 -1.89
N TRP A 301 6.42 0.10 -1.71
CA TRP A 301 7.33 0.28 -0.58
C TRP A 301 6.93 1.40 0.37
N GLY A 302 6.00 2.27 -0.02
CA GLY A 302 5.78 3.56 0.64
C GLY A 302 5.24 3.51 2.07
N SER A 303 5.03 2.33 2.66
CA SER A 303 4.75 2.18 4.10
C SER A 303 5.90 1.55 4.89
N LEU A 304 6.97 1.11 4.23
CA LEU A 304 8.05 0.37 4.85
C LEU A 304 9.23 1.29 5.18
N LYS A 305 9.90 1.00 6.30
CA LYS A 305 11.12 1.68 6.76
C LYS A 305 12.21 1.58 5.70
N LYS A 306 12.73 2.74 5.28
CA LYS A 306 13.74 2.84 4.21
C LYS A 306 15.06 2.13 4.55
N ASN A 307 15.37 1.97 5.83
CA ASN A 307 16.60 1.35 6.32
C ASN A 307 16.47 -0.14 6.67
N ALA A 308 15.32 -0.76 6.40
CA ALA A 308 15.14 -2.19 6.65
C ALA A 308 15.98 -3.06 5.69
N PRO A 309 16.40 -4.27 6.08
CA PRO A 309 17.12 -5.18 5.21
C PRO A 309 16.33 -5.50 3.93
N ILE A 310 17.01 -5.49 2.76
CA ILE A 310 16.39 -5.73 1.44
C ILE A 310 15.59 -7.03 1.42
N GLU A 311 16.10 -8.10 2.03
CA GLU A 311 15.39 -9.39 2.08
C GLU A 311 14.04 -9.28 2.80
N GLN A 312 13.96 -8.48 3.86
CA GLN A 312 12.73 -8.28 4.61
C GLN A 312 11.77 -7.34 3.87
N LEU A 313 12.32 -6.28 3.26
CA LEU A 313 11.57 -5.40 2.38
C LEU A 313 10.87 -6.22 1.29
N GLU A 314 11.61 -7.04 0.54
CA GLU A 314 11.07 -7.84 -0.56
C GLU A 314 9.92 -8.76 -0.14
N LYS A 315 9.98 -9.32 1.08
CA LYS A 315 8.90 -10.16 1.65
C LYS A 315 7.67 -9.36 2.08
N CYS A 316 7.81 -8.07 2.34
CA CYS A 316 6.78 -7.21 2.92
C CYS A 316 6.19 -6.18 1.96
N LYS A 317 6.61 -6.18 0.69
CA LYS A 317 6.17 -5.20 -0.30
C LYS A 317 4.72 -5.43 -0.77
N GLY A 318 4.10 -4.38 -1.32
CA GLY A 318 2.78 -4.49 -1.96
C GLY A 318 1.67 -4.87 -0.96
N LEU A 319 0.97 -5.98 -1.21
CA LEU A 319 -0.11 -6.48 -0.34
C LEU A 319 0.39 -7.06 0.98
N TYR A 320 1.62 -7.56 1.01
CA TYR A 320 2.19 -8.21 2.20
C TYR A 320 2.45 -7.25 3.35
N SER A 321 2.52 -5.93 3.08
CA SER A 321 2.70 -4.92 4.14
C SER A 321 1.52 -4.88 5.12
N PHE A 322 0.34 -5.37 4.74
CA PHE A 322 -0.87 -5.29 5.55
C PHE A 322 -1.03 -6.45 6.56
N THR A 323 -0.38 -7.59 6.32
CA THR A 323 -0.79 -8.87 6.93
C THR A 323 0.16 -9.39 8.00
N PHE A 324 1.42 -9.63 7.66
CA PHE A 324 2.35 -10.36 8.51
C PHE A 324 2.90 -9.51 9.65
N GLU A 325 2.97 -10.08 10.85
CA GLU A 325 3.53 -9.45 12.05
C GLU A 325 4.91 -8.85 11.81
N LYS A 326 5.82 -9.61 11.20
CA LYS A 326 7.15 -9.14 10.80
C LYS A 326 7.11 -7.91 9.88
N CYS A 327 6.09 -7.80 9.03
CA CYS A 327 5.92 -6.63 8.17
C CYS A 327 5.34 -5.42 8.93
N ARG A 328 4.64 -5.65 10.04
CA ARG A 328 4.15 -4.58 10.94
C ARG A 328 5.32 -3.85 11.57
N GLU A 329 6.33 -4.58 12.04
CA GLU A 329 7.56 -4.01 12.63
C GLU A 329 8.34 -3.13 11.64
N LEU A 330 8.20 -3.42 10.34
CA LEU A 330 8.82 -2.66 9.26
C LEU A 330 8.01 -1.44 8.83
N THR A 331 6.81 -1.25 9.37
CA THR A 331 6.02 -0.05 9.10
C THR A 331 6.49 1.08 10.02
N GLU A 332 6.75 2.26 9.47
CA GLU A 332 6.99 3.46 10.29
C GLU A 332 5.68 3.83 10.98
N THR A 333 5.66 3.97 12.31
CA THR A 333 4.46 4.36 13.09
C THR A 333 4.32 5.87 13.27
N TYR A 334 5.39 6.61 12.91
CA TYR A 334 5.44 8.05 12.83
C TYR A 334 6.27 8.43 11.61
N THR A 335 5.74 9.32 10.77
CA THR A 335 6.49 9.86 9.65
C THR A 335 6.17 11.35 9.47
N SER A 336 7.21 12.16 9.59
CA SER A 336 7.19 13.60 9.31
C SER A 336 7.78 13.92 7.94
N GLU A 337 8.11 12.91 7.13
CA GLU A 337 8.68 13.11 5.79
C GLU A 337 7.61 13.10 4.69
N LEU A 338 6.38 12.69 5.01
CA LEU A 338 5.29 12.57 4.03
C LEU A 338 5.02 13.90 3.34
N CYS A 339 4.86 13.83 2.01
CA CYS A 339 4.60 15.00 1.19
C CYS A 339 5.65 16.11 1.33
N ASN A 340 6.93 15.74 1.48
CA ASN A 340 8.06 16.63 1.77
C ASN A 340 7.90 17.35 3.12
N GLY A 341 7.44 16.62 4.13
CA GLY A 341 7.21 17.09 5.50
C GLY A 341 6.06 18.08 5.68
N ARG A 342 5.14 18.13 4.73
CA ARG A 342 3.91 18.95 4.83
C ARG A 342 2.77 18.24 5.52
N VAL A 343 2.88 16.94 5.75
CA VAL A 343 1.85 16.12 6.40
C VAL A 343 2.48 15.36 7.55
N ASN A 344 1.92 15.51 8.75
CA ASN A 344 2.29 14.71 9.91
C ASN A 344 1.29 13.57 10.06
N LEU A 345 1.75 12.32 9.94
CA LEU A 345 0.88 11.14 10.06
C LEU A 345 1.41 10.22 11.17
N THR A 346 0.56 9.95 12.16
CA THR A 346 0.90 9.11 13.32
C THR A 346 -0.13 8.00 13.51
N PHE A 347 0.33 6.82 13.90
CA PHE A 347 -0.53 5.72 14.34
C PHE A 347 -0.31 5.37 15.80
N PHE A 348 -1.40 5.22 16.55
CA PHE A 348 -1.40 4.70 17.92
C PHE A 348 -2.27 3.46 18.03
N GLU A 349 -1.69 2.34 18.44
CA GLU A 349 -2.40 1.07 18.61
C GLU A 349 -3.20 1.03 19.92
N TYR A 350 -4.19 1.94 20.05
CA TYR A 350 -5.13 1.94 21.17
C TYR A 350 -6.36 1.12 20.80
N TYR A 351 -6.17 -0.20 20.73
CA TYR A 351 -7.08 -1.17 20.11
C TYR A 351 -8.31 -1.58 20.95
N ASN A 352 -8.44 -1.09 22.19
CA ASN A 352 -9.59 -1.38 23.05
C ASN A 352 -9.91 -0.23 24.02
N ALA A 353 -11.09 -0.30 24.66
CA ALA A 353 -11.56 0.74 25.58
C ALA A 353 -10.74 0.86 26.87
N GLY A 354 -9.98 -0.18 27.25
CA GLY A 354 -9.03 -0.14 28.36
C GLY A 354 -7.88 0.84 28.13
N LEU A 355 -7.54 1.12 26.86
CA LEU A 355 -6.51 2.07 26.46
C LEU A 355 -7.00 3.53 26.34
N ALA A 356 -8.22 3.80 26.84
CA ALA A 356 -8.75 5.17 26.89
C ALA A 356 -7.84 6.14 27.64
N LYS A 357 -7.13 5.67 28.68
CA LYS A 357 -6.20 6.49 29.46
C LYS A 357 -5.04 7.06 28.63
N GLN A 358 -4.66 6.40 27.53
CA GLN A 358 -3.64 6.88 26.60
C GLN A 358 -4.28 7.64 25.42
N PHE A 359 -5.43 7.16 24.92
CA PHE A 359 -6.13 7.79 23.80
C PHE A 359 -6.59 9.23 24.11
N ILE A 360 -7.21 9.46 25.28
CA ILE A 360 -7.77 10.77 25.61
C ILE A 360 -6.70 11.87 25.68
N PRO A 361 -5.55 11.69 26.38
CA PRO A 361 -4.45 12.65 26.32
C PRO A 361 -3.91 12.88 24.91
N ALA A 362 -3.84 11.84 24.06
CA ALA A 362 -3.40 11.99 22.68
C ALA A 362 -4.33 12.93 21.89
N VAL A 363 -5.65 12.78 22.03
CA VAL A 363 -6.64 13.71 21.45
C VAL A 363 -6.48 15.12 22.01
N GLN A 364 -6.33 15.24 23.34
CA GLN A 364 -6.18 16.53 24.01
C GLN A 364 -4.95 17.31 23.54
N SER A 365 -3.84 16.61 23.27
CA SER A 365 -2.60 17.22 22.75
C SER A 365 -2.75 17.91 21.38
N LEU A 366 -3.82 17.58 20.64
CA LEU A 366 -4.12 18.16 19.33
C LEU A 366 -5.01 19.40 19.39
N THR A 367 -5.52 19.77 20.57
CA THR A 367 -6.44 20.91 20.72
C THR A 367 -5.86 22.25 20.28
N GLN A 368 -4.54 22.40 20.42
CA GLN A 368 -3.80 23.60 19.99
C GLN A 368 -3.29 23.49 18.54
N LYS A 369 -3.46 22.34 17.88
CA LYS A 369 -3.01 22.13 16.51
C LYS A 369 -4.16 22.36 15.55
N SER A 370 -4.09 23.47 14.81
CA SER A 370 -4.98 23.69 13.68
C SER A 370 -4.79 22.59 12.62
N LYS A 371 -5.83 22.33 11.81
CA LYS A 371 -5.80 21.30 10.76
C LYS A 371 -5.47 19.89 11.26
N SER A 372 -5.91 19.54 12.48
CA SER A 372 -5.70 18.21 13.05
C SER A 372 -6.91 17.28 12.90
N LEU A 373 -6.68 16.03 12.51
CA LEU A 373 -7.73 15.01 12.34
C LEU A 373 -7.37 13.79 13.19
N VAL A 374 -8.33 13.34 13.98
CA VAL A 374 -8.29 12.04 14.66
C VAL A 374 -9.23 11.09 13.95
N ILE A 375 -8.68 10.00 13.45
CA ILE A 375 -9.40 8.88 12.85
C ILE A 375 -9.28 7.71 13.82
N THR A 376 -10.41 7.18 14.28
CA THR A 376 -10.36 6.10 15.26
C THR A 376 -11.49 5.09 15.08
N GLY A 377 -11.23 3.84 15.47
CA GLY A 377 -12.21 2.76 15.46
C GLY A 377 -11.70 1.58 16.30
N ILE A 378 -12.55 1.12 17.21
CA ILE A 378 -12.34 -0.10 18.01
C ILE A 378 -13.67 -0.84 18.15
N ALA A 379 -13.62 -2.18 18.15
CA ALA A 379 -14.82 -2.99 18.36
C ALA A 379 -14.51 -4.41 18.83
N ASN A 380 -13.70 -5.14 18.07
CA ASN A 380 -13.50 -6.58 18.21
C ASN A 380 -12.94 -6.97 19.59
N HIS A 381 -11.93 -6.24 20.06
CA HIS A 381 -11.26 -6.49 21.33
C HIS A 381 -12.14 -6.22 22.56
N ASP A 382 -13.18 -5.39 22.42
CA ASP A 382 -14.18 -5.13 23.47
C ASP A 382 -15.46 -5.95 23.25
N LYS A 383 -15.40 -7.01 22.44
CA LYS A 383 -16.52 -7.93 22.15
C LYS A 383 -17.77 -7.21 21.65
N PHE A 384 -17.59 -6.08 20.95
CA PHE A 384 -18.66 -5.20 20.48
C PHE A 384 -19.55 -4.63 21.60
N ASP A 385 -19.00 -4.36 22.79
CA ASP A 385 -19.71 -3.66 23.85
C ASP A 385 -19.82 -2.16 23.53
N THR A 386 -20.96 -1.77 22.94
CA THR A 386 -21.26 -0.37 22.60
C THR A 386 -21.21 0.55 23.82
N LYS A 387 -21.67 0.10 24.98
CA LYS A 387 -21.73 0.97 26.17
C LYS A 387 -20.32 1.24 26.69
N LEU A 388 -19.51 0.19 26.78
CA LEU A 388 -18.11 0.29 27.21
C LEU A 388 -17.32 1.23 26.30
N ILE A 389 -17.33 0.98 24.99
CA ILE A 389 -16.60 1.77 24.00
C ILE A 389 -17.09 3.23 24.00
N TYR A 390 -18.39 3.45 23.95
CA TYR A 390 -18.91 4.80 23.87
C TYR A 390 -18.62 5.59 25.14
N GLU A 391 -18.93 5.07 26.32
CA GLU A 391 -18.79 5.81 27.58
C GLU A 391 -17.33 6.00 28.02
N LYS A 392 -16.46 4.98 27.85
CA LYS A 392 -15.08 5.06 28.34
C LYS A 392 -14.10 5.64 27.32
N TYR A 393 -14.31 5.38 26.02
CA TYR A 393 -13.35 5.72 24.98
C TYR A 393 -13.78 6.94 24.16
N LEU A 394 -14.99 6.92 23.59
CA LEU A 394 -15.43 7.97 22.66
C LEU A 394 -15.93 9.24 23.34
N LYS A 395 -16.83 9.11 24.31
CA LYS A 395 -17.52 10.24 24.94
C LYS A 395 -16.56 11.25 25.56
N PRO A 396 -15.46 10.87 26.25
CA PRO A 396 -14.50 11.85 26.74
C PRO A 396 -13.77 12.58 25.60
N ALA A 397 -13.44 11.90 24.49
CA ALA A 397 -12.83 12.55 23.31
C ALA A 397 -13.80 13.52 22.62
N ILE A 398 -15.10 13.16 22.57
CA ILE A 398 -16.17 14.03 22.06
C ILE A 398 -16.32 15.28 22.93
N GLN A 399 -16.21 15.16 24.25
CA GLN A 399 -16.27 16.30 25.18
C GLN A 399 -15.14 17.30 24.94
N ILE A 400 -13.91 16.83 24.65
CA ILE A 400 -12.80 17.69 24.25
C ILE A 400 -13.16 18.48 22.98
N LYS A 401 -13.67 17.80 21.94
CA LYS A 401 -14.11 18.44 20.68
C LYS A 401 -15.23 19.46 20.88
N LYS A 402 -16.12 19.29 21.87
CA LYS A 402 -17.23 20.24 22.10
C LYS A 402 -16.75 21.63 22.52
N VAL A 403 -15.56 21.75 23.10
CA VAL A 403 -14.98 23.02 23.56
C VAL A 403 -13.84 23.52 22.68
N THR A 404 -13.49 22.80 21.61
CA THR A 404 -12.39 23.17 20.70
C THR A 404 -12.78 23.02 19.23
N LYS A 405 -12.21 23.85 18.35
CA LYS A 405 -12.40 23.69 16.90
C LYS A 405 -11.69 22.45 16.34
N TRP A 406 -10.59 22.07 16.98
CA TRP A 406 -9.68 21.00 16.60
C TRP A 406 -9.35 20.12 17.83
N PRO A 407 -9.06 18.83 17.64
CA PRO A 407 -9.06 18.09 16.38
C PRO A 407 -10.48 17.81 15.86
N LYS A 408 -10.61 17.58 14.55
CA LYS A 408 -11.81 16.94 13.99
C LYS A 408 -11.74 15.45 14.35
N LEU A 409 -12.88 14.85 14.68
CA LEU A 409 -12.99 13.44 15.02
C LEU A 409 -13.80 12.72 13.93
N LEU A 410 -13.26 11.60 13.43
CA LEU A 410 -13.91 10.70 12.48
C LEU A 410 -13.87 9.28 13.06
N TRP A 411 -15.03 8.69 13.26
CA TRP A 411 -15.15 7.31 13.72
C TRP A 411 -15.18 6.35 12.54
N THR A 412 -14.44 5.24 12.61
CA THR A 412 -14.51 4.15 11.64
C THR A 412 -15.24 2.97 12.26
N MET A 413 -16.22 2.43 11.54
CA MET A 413 -16.93 1.23 11.96
C MET A 413 -16.02 -0.01 11.90
N PRO A 414 -16.38 -1.12 12.59
CA PRO A 414 -15.74 -2.39 12.30
C PRO A 414 -16.11 -2.84 10.89
N PRO A 415 -15.23 -3.58 10.22
CA PRO A 415 -15.55 -4.27 8.98
C PRO A 415 -16.46 -5.48 9.29
N VAL A 416 -17.12 -6.02 8.28
CA VAL A 416 -17.85 -7.28 8.40
C VAL A 416 -16.87 -8.41 8.67
N SER A 417 -17.20 -9.34 9.57
CA SER A 417 -16.42 -10.56 9.73
C SER A 417 -16.33 -11.34 8.42
N GLY A 418 -15.11 -11.59 7.95
CA GLY A 418 -14.87 -12.35 6.73
C GLY A 418 -15.37 -13.80 6.81
N LEU A 419 -15.57 -14.41 5.64
CA LEU A 419 -16.25 -15.69 5.52
C LEU A 419 -15.52 -16.86 6.20
N LEU A 420 -14.20 -16.83 6.35
CA LEU A 420 -13.48 -17.93 7.02
C LEU A 420 -13.83 -18.08 8.49
N ARG A 421 -14.46 -17.08 9.12
CA ARG A 421 -14.87 -17.18 10.52
C ARG A 421 -16.06 -18.14 10.68
N GLU A 422 -15.99 -19.01 11.69
CA GLU A 422 -17.10 -19.91 12.03
C GLU A 422 -18.40 -19.15 12.34
N THR A 423 -19.48 -19.59 11.69
CA THR A 423 -20.86 -19.07 11.81
C THR A 423 -21.57 -19.49 13.10
N LYS A 424 -21.01 -20.42 13.88
CA LYS A 424 -21.51 -20.71 15.24
C LYS A 424 -21.34 -19.53 16.19
N SER A 425 -20.48 -18.58 15.82
CA SER A 425 -20.30 -17.35 16.56
C SER A 425 -21.50 -16.43 16.33
N LYS A 426 -22.10 -15.90 17.41
CA LYS A 426 -23.15 -14.84 17.35
C LYS A 426 -22.60 -13.49 16.89
N ILE A 427 -21.49 -13.50 16.16
CA ILE A 427 -20.66 -12.34 15.88
C ILE A 427 -21.28 -11.47 14.80
N PRO A 428 -21.77 -12.01 13.66
CA PRO A 428 -22.49 -11.20 12.68
C PRO A 428 -23.68 -10.45 13.30
N GLU A 429 -24.44 -11.08 14.20
CA GLU A 429 -25.55 -10.41 14.90
C GLU A 429 -25.06 -9.36 15.90
N LYS A 430 -23.97 -9.63 16.64
CA LYS A 430 -23.35 -8.67 17.56
C LYS A 430 -22.81 -7.46 16.81
N GLU A 431 -22.08 -7.66 15.71
CA GLU A 431 -21.57 -6.63 14.80
C GLU A 431 -22.71 -5.75 14.31
N LYS A 432 -23.75 -6.35 13.71
CA LYS A 432 -24.91 -5.62 13.20
C LYS A 432 -25.60 -4.78 14.29
N LYS A 433 -25.77 -5.35 15.49
CA LYS A 433 -26.37 -4.66 16.64
C LYS A 433 -25.47 -3.51 17.13
N PHE A 434 -24.16 -3.73 17.17
CA PHE A 434 -23.17 -2.74 17.56
C PHE A 434 -23.15 -1.56 16.59
N VAL A 435 -23.01 -1.81 15.28
CA VAL A 435 -23.02 -0.78 14.23
C VAL A 435 -24.29 0.06 14.31
N LYS A 436 -25.47 -0.58 14.39
CA LYS A 436 -26.76 0.12 14.51
C LYS A 436 -26.81 1.04 15.74
N LYS A 437 -26.46 0.51 16.91
CA LYS A 437 -26.52 1.27 18.18
C LYS A 437 -25.49 2.40 18.21
N LEU A 438 -24.25 2.13 17.82
CA LEU A 438 -23.18 3.13 17.86
C LEU A 438 -23.41 4.23 16.83
N THR A 439 -23.91 3.90 15.63
CA THR A 439 -24.33 4.89 14.63
C THR A 439 -25.35 5.87 15.21
N THR A 440 -26.35 5.36 15.94
CA THR A 440 -27.37 6.20 16.57
C THR A 440 -26.75 7.17 17.58
N LEU A 441 -25.81 6.70 18.41
CA LEU A 441 -25.12 7.53 19.41
C LEU A 441 -24.21 8.58 18.77
N LEU A 442 -23.41 8.19 17.77
CA LEU A 442 -22.49 9.09 17.08
C LEU A 442 -23.21 10.17 16.28
N ASN A 443 -24.33 9.83 15.63
CA ASN A 443 -25.18 10.81 14.94
C ASN A 443 -25.75 11.83 15.93
N LYS A 444 -26.18 11.40 17.12
CA LYS A 444 -26.66 12.30 18.17
C LYS A 444 -25.59 13.31 18.62
N ASP A 445 -24.32 12.90 18.63
CA ASP A 445 -23.18 13.77 18.99
C ASP A 445 -22.51 14.46 17.80
N ASN A 446 -23.07 14.37 16.59
CA ASN A 446 -22.50 14.95 15.36
C ASN A 446 -21.03 14.51 15.13
N VAL A 447 -20.76 13.22 15.33
CA VAL A 447 -19.49 12.60 14.97
C VAL A 447 -19.63 11.94 13.60
N PRO A 448 -18.90 12.41 12.58
CA PRO A 448 -18.85 11.75 11.29
C PRO A 448 -18.43 10.28 11.40
N ILE A 449 -19.05 9.44 10.58
CA ILE A 449 -18.81 7.99 10.53
C ILE A 449 -18.25 7.63 9.16
N PHE A 450 -17.13 6.93 9.17
CA PHE A 450 -16.63 6.17 8.04
C PHE A 450 -17.12 4.71 8.17
N ASP A 451 -18.20 4.38 7.45
CA ASP A 451 -18.94 3.12 7.59
C ASP A 451 -18.30 1.98 6.77
N THR A 452 -17.14 1.51 7.22
CA THR A 452 -16.44 0.35 6.66
C THR A 452 -17.24 -0.95 6.75
N TYR A 453 -18.19 -1.06 7.68
CA TYR A 453 -19.10 -2.20 7.75
C TYR A 453 -19.91 -2.32 6.46
N LYS A 454 -20.49 -1.22 5.96
CA LYS A 454 -21.18 -1.22 4.66
C LYS A 454 -20.24 -1.51 3.50
N LEU A 455 -19.05 -0.92 3.50
CA LEU A 455 -18.07 -1.14 2.43
C LEU A 455 -17.64 -2.60 2.28
N THR A 456 -17.64 -3.34 3.38
CA THR A 456 -17.20 -4.75 3.44
C THR A 456 -18.36 -5.74 3.47
N GLN A 457 -19.62 -5.30 3.30
CA GLN A 457 -20.76 -6.22 3.27
C GLN A 457 -20.76 -7.14 2.05
N GLU A 458 -20.32 -6.63 0.90
CA GLU A 458 -20.24 -7.37 -0.36
C GLU A 458 -18.82 -7.86 -0.65
N GLU A 459 -17.82 -7.25 -0.01
CA GLU A 459 -16.43 -7.66 -0.03
C GLU A 459 -16.21 -8.74 1.03
N ASN A 460 -16.33 -9.99 0.60
CA ASN A 460 -16.18 -11.15 1.46
C ASN A 460 -15.14 -12.06 0.82
N ASP A 461 -13.91 -11.59 0.64
CA ASP A 461 -12.77 -12.30 0.03
C ASP A 461 -12.33 -13.57 0.78
N GLY A 462 -13.16 -14.08 1.68
CA GLY A 462 -12.85 -15.22 2.51
C GLY A 462 -12.12 -14.85 3.79
N PHE A 463 -11.38 -13.75 3.90
CA PHE A 463 -10.39 -13.63 4.97
C PHE A 463 -10.87 -12.86 6.19
N PRO A 464 -10.59 -13.35 7.42
CA PRO A 464 -10.75 -12.51 8.58
C PRO A 464 -9.73 -11.38 8.47
N LEU A 465 -10.17 -10.14 8.62
CA LEU A 465 -9.23 -9.08 8.98
C LEU A 465 -8.51 -9.53 10.27
N PRO A 466 -7.18 -9.33 10.37
CA PRO A 466 -6.36 -9.83 11.46
C PRO A 466 -6.69 -9.06 12.74
N SER A 467 -7.79 -9.41 13.37
CA SER A 467 -8.11 -9.08 14.75
C SER A 467 -8.81 -10.31 15.31
N THR A 468 -8.09 -11.43 15.36
CA THR A 468 -8.65 -12.67 15.88
C THR A 468 -8.38 -12.78 17.37
N GLU A 469 -9.34 -13.38 18.04
CA GLU A 469 -9.27 -13.96 19.38
C GLU A 469 -8.09 -14.94 19.53
N ALA A 470 -7.49 -15.39 18.41
CA ALA A 470 -6.26 -16.16 18.37
C ALA A 470 -4.98 -15.31 18.52
N GLU A 471 -4.95 -14.05 18.07
CA GLU A 471 -3.90 -13.08 18.46
C GLU A 471 -4.09 -12.68 19.93
N ILE A 472 -5.34 -12.56 20.41
CA ILE A 472 -5.64 -12.34 21.84
C ILE A 472 -5.22 -13.54 22.68
N GLN A 473 -5.51 -14.78 22.26
CA GLN A 473 -5.07 -15.99 22.95
C GLN A 473 -3.57 -16.25 22.83
N ALA A 474 -2.93 -15.92 21.70
CA ALA A 474 -1.47 -16.02 21.58
C ALA A 474 -0.78 -14.99 22.49
N PHE A 475 -1.29 -13.77 22.54
CA PHE A 475 -0.81 -12.71 23.43
C PHE A 475 -1.09 -13.03 24.91
N ASP A 476 -2.29 -13.49 25.26
CA ASP A 476 -2.63 -13.91 26.63
C ASP A 476 -1.79 -15.13 27.04
N ASN A 477 -1.53 -16.09 26.13
CA ASN A 477 -0.66 -17.23 26.44
C ASN A 477 0.81 -16.82 26.61
N GLU A 478 1.33 -15.82 25.89
CA GLU A 478 2.69 -15.30 26.09
C GLU A 478 2.81 -14.44 27.36
N VAL A 479 1.81 -13.63 27.69
CA VAL A 479 1.81 -12.76 28.87
C VAL A 479 1.58 -13.54 30.16
N PHE A 480 0.78 -14.61 30.15
CA PHE A 480 0.52 -15.44 31.33
C PHE A 480 1.46 -16.64 31.50
N MET A 481 2.17 -17.10 30.46
CA MET A 481 3.24 -18.10 30.63
C MET A 481 4.63 -17.48 30.89
N GLY A 482 4.76 -16.16 30.86
CA GLY A 482 6.00 -15.44 31.20
C GLY A 482 6.17 -15.11 32.68
N TYR A 483 5.25 -15.54 33.55
CA TYR A 483 5.24 -15.23 34.98
C TYR A 483 4.91 -16.44 35.85
N ASP A 484 5.41 -17.63 35.50
CA ASP A 484 5.72 -18.63 36.51
C ASP A 484 6.66 -19.71 35.96
N SER A 485 7.82 -19.84 36.63
CA SER A 485 8.79 -20.94 36.68
C SER A 485 10.19 -20.62 36.15
N ASP A 486 11.10 -20.42 37.11
CA ASP A 486 12.54 -20.59 36.97
C ASP A 486 12.92 -22.00 36.46
N ILE A 487 14.19 -22.12 36.00
CA ILE A 487 15.00 -23.35 35.79
C ILE A 487 14.70 -24.01 34.41
N GLU A 488 15.61 -24.20 33.44
CA GLU A 488 17.03 -24.54 33.47
C GLU A 488 17.70 -24.25 32.10
N ARG A 489 19.00 -23.92 32.13
CA ARG A 489 19.87 -23.84 30.95
C ARG A 489 20.01 -25.21 30.27
N SER A 490 19.80 -25.27 28.96
CA SER A 490 20.54 -26.22 28.12
C SER A 490 20.86 -25.66 26.74
N GLU A 491 22.14 -25.78 26.39
CA GLU A 491 22.73 -25.38 25.13
C GLU A 491 22.29 -26.32 24.00
N VAL A 492 21.81 -25.77 22.88
CA VAL A 492 21.66 -26.54 21.64
C VAL A 492 22.36 -25.83 20.48
N LYS A 493 23.35 -26.55 19.94
CA LYS A 493 24.24 -26.19 18.83
C LYS A 493 23.46 -25.96 17.53
N GLN A 494 23.65 -24.79 16.91
CA GLN A 494 23.21 -24.51 15.54
C GLN A 494 24.17 -25.15 14.52
N LYS A 495 23.60 -25.79 13.48
CA LYS A 495 24.28 -26.09 12.20
C LYS A 495 23.62 -25.29 11.07
N PRO A 496 24.38 -24.70 10.14
CA PRO A 496 23.81 -23.94 9.04
C PRO A 496 23.57 -24.85 7.83
N ARG A 497 22.45 -24.68 7.14
CA ARG A 497 22.34 -25.10 5.74
C ARG A 497 21.67 -24.02 4.90
N SER A 498 22.48 -23.46 4.03
CA SER A 498 22.15 -22.65 2.87
C SER A 498 21.44 -23.50 1.80
N ARG A 499 20.54 -22.86 1.05
CA ARG A 499 20.34 -23.11 -0.38
C ARG A 499 19.75 -21.85 -1.01
N SER A 500 20.46 -21.33 -2.01
CA SER A 500 20.07 -20.24 -2.88
C SER A 500 19.06 -20.72 -3.93
N ILE A 501 18.12 -19.85 -4.31
CA ILE A 501 17.24 -20.00 -5.48
C ILE A 501 17.30 -18.69 -6.28
N PRO A 502 17.27 -18.72 -7.63
CA PRO A 502 17.62 -17.59 -8.49
C PRO A 502 16.48 -16.59 -8.71
N GLU A 503 16.91 -15.37 -9.00
CA GLU A 503 16.14 -14.19 -9.43
C GLU A 503 15.31 -14.45 -10.70
N LEU A 504 14.06 -13.96 -10.70
CA LEU A 504 13.36 -13.50 -11.91
C LEU A 504 12.20 -12.57 -11.51
N TYR A 505 11.88 -11.65 -12.43
CA TYR A 505 10.75 -10.69 -12.49
C TYR A 505 11.05 -9.23 -12.11
N HIS A 506 11.56 -8.49 -13.10
CA HIS A 506 11.23 -7.08 -13.32
C HIS A 506 10.06 -6.98 -14.33
N ASN A 507 9.12 -6.07 -14.04
CA ASN A 507 7.92 -5.63 -14.80
C ASN A 507 6.59 -5.94 -14.10
N LEU A 508 6.32 -5.27 -12.97
CA LEU A 508 5.00 -5.26 -12.32
C LEU A 508 4.37 -3.87 -12.44
N LYS A 509 3.13 -3.82 -12.96
CA LYS A 509 2.25 -2.66 -12.88
C LYS A 509 1.47 -2.73 -11.56
N VAL A 510 1.41 -1.61 -10.88
CA VAL A 510 1.07 -1.44 -9.47
C VAL A 510 -0.45 -1.59 -9.17
N PRO A 511 -0.87 -2.29 -8.10
CA PRO A 511 -2.29 -2.37 -7.68
C PRO A 511 -2.83 -1.03 -7.13
N LYS A 512 -4.12 -0.76 -7.36
CA LYS A 512 -4.80 0.53 -7.07
C LYS A 512 -5.48 0.64 -5.70
N PHE A 513 -5.66 -0.47 -4.97
CA PHE A 513 -6.54 -0.56 -3.79
C PHE A 513 -6.06 0.15 -2.54
N THR A 514 -4.76 0.28 -2.36
CA THR A 514 -4.20 1.08 -1.28
C THR A 514 -4.56 2.58 -1.45
N GLY A 515 -5.09 2.95 -2.64
CA GLY A 515 -5.80 4.19 -2.96
C GLY A 515 -7.17 4.38 -2.28
N PHE A 516 -7.93 3.30 -2.06
CA PHE A 516 -9.37 3.36 -1.83
C PHE A 516 -9.78 3.55 -0.36
N THR A 517 -9.11 2.87 0.57
CA THR A 517 -9.35 3.04 2.02
C THR A 517 -8.95 4.43 2.51
N VAL A 518 -8.01 5.09 1.83
CA VAL A 518 -7.64 6.51 2.05
C VAL A 518 -8.59 7.44 1.28
N PHE A 519 -9.09 7.05 0.11
CA PHE A 519 -9.97 7.87 -0.73
C PHE A 519 -11.24 8.33 0.00
N LEU A 520 -11.89 7.42 0.74
CA LEU A 520 -13.08 7.75 1.53
C LEU A 520 -12.83 8.79 2.63
N PHE A 521 -11.57 8.97 3.07
CA PHE A 521 -11.20 10.02 4.02
C PHE A 521 -11.11 11.42 3.41
N PHE A 522 -10.77 11.55 2.13
CA PHE A 522 -10.50 12.86 1.52
C PHE A 522 -11.76 13.72 1.33
N THR A 523 -12.93 13.10 1.15
CA THR A 523 -14.20 13.82 0.98
C THR A 523 -14.78 14.30 2.31
N CYS A 524 -14.52 13.58 3.41
CA CYS A 524 -14.87 14.00 4.78
C CYS A 524 -14.23 15.32 5.20
N LEU A 525 -13.01 15.60 4.72
CA LEU A 525 -12.25 16.78 5.10
C LEU A 525 -12.65 18.04 4.32
N ARG A 526 -13.13 17.89 3.09
CA ARG A 526 -13.57 19.03 2.26
C ARG A 526 -14.95 19.57 2.65
N TYR A 527 -15.77 18.79 3.35
CA TYR A 527 -17.08 19.19 3.88
C TYR A 527 -17.00 19.84 5.29
N ASN A 528 -15.82 19.87 5.90
CA ASN A 528 -15.56 20.43 7.24
C ASN A 528 -14.61 21.65 7.22
N GLN A 529 -14.18 22.06 6.03
CA GLN A 529 -13.68 23.41 5.72
C GLN A 529 -14.88 24.27 5.34
#